data_AF-A0A8J7CHN1-F1
#
_entry.id   AF-A0A8J7CHN1-F1
#
_cell.length_a   1.000
_cell.length_b   1.000
_cell.length_c   1.000
_cell.angle_alpha   90.00
_cell.angle_beta   90.00
_cell.angle_gamma   90.00
#
_symmetry.space_group_name_H-M   'P 1'
#
loop_
_entity.id
_entity.type
_entity.pdbx_description
1 polymer ?
#
loop_
_entity_poly.entity_id
_entity_poly.type
_entity_poly.pdbx_seq_one_letter_code
_entity_poly.pdbx_strand_id
1 'polypeptide(L)'
;MNPKLALVLVLFVASAGTATAQSVWVVDQHNPVIGPVEPGSWWESFRWSEAVVNVDGVYHLFFTGSAATFLVDHAIGHATSVDSINWQMDPNNPVFVPAAEGAWQVNSYLSAAVIHDGSEFRMWYGGLYGQTFQVGYATSPDGSTWTSHPGNPVLEVGE
;
A
#
# COMPACT_ATOMS: atom_id res chain seq x y z
N MET A 1 -37.38 -12.27 -59.70
CA MET A 1 -36.70 -11.39 -58.72
C MET A 1 -35.81 -12.29 -57.87
N ASN A 2 -34.48 -12.16 -57.97
CA ASN A 2 -33.50 -12.93 -57.19
C ASN A 2 -32.99 -12.05 -56.05
N PRO A 3 -33.11 -12.43 -54.76
CA PRO A 3 -32.50 -11.66 -53.69
C PRO A 3 -31.00 -11.92 -53.68
N LYS A 4 -30.19 -10.86 -53.75
CA LYS A 4 -28.74 -10.94 -53.55
C LYS A 4 -28.48 -11.07 -52.05
N LEU A 5 -27.93 -12.21 -51.62
CA LEU A 5 -27.36 -12.39 -50.29
C LEU A 5 -26.05 -11.58 -50.23
N ALA A 6 -25.93 -10.64 -49.29
CA ALA A 6 -24.66 -9.97 -49.00
C ALA A 6 -23.98 -10.69 -47.84
N LEU A 7 -22.79 -11.23 -48.08
CA LEU A 7 -21.93 -11.82 -47.06
C LEU A 7 -21.07 -10.71 -46.46
N VAL A 8 -21.23 -10.41 -45.17
CA VAL A 8 -20.36 -9.49 -44.43
C VAL A 8 -19.22 -10.31 -43.83
N LEU A 9 -18.01 -10.13 -44.37
CA LEU A 9 -16.80 -10.73 -43.83
C LEU A 9 -16.21 -9.79 -42.76
N VAL A 10 -16.28 -10.19 -41.49
CA VAL A 10 -15.60 -9.48 -40.40
C VAL A 10 -14.19 -10.06 -40.26
N LEU A 11 -13.19 -9.29 -40.68
CA LEU A 11 -11.78 -9.63 -40.51
C LEU A 11 -11.32 -9.23 -39.11
N PHE A 12 -11.03 -10.22 -38.26
CA PHE A 12 -10.29 -10.01 -37.03
C PHE A 12 -8.79 -10.02 -37.34
N VAL A 13 -8.15 -8.85 -37.31
CA VAL A 13 -6.70 -8.74 -37.36
C VAL A 13 -6.18 -8.92 -35.94
N ALA A 14 -5.71 -10.13 -35.60
CA ALA A 14 -4.96 -10.36 -34.39
C ALA A 14 -3.51 -9.91 -34.61
N SER A 15 -3.15 -8.71 -34.14
CA SER A 15 -1.75 -8.31 -34.06
C SER A 15 -1.12 -8.98 -32.84
N ALA A 16 -0.23 -9.95 -33.06
CA ALA A 16 0.67 -10.44 -32.02
C ALA A 16 1.68 -9.34 -31.70
N GLY A 17 1.41 -8.56 -30.66
CA GLY A 17 2.40 -7.63 -30.10
C GLY A 17 3.39 -8.41 -29.24
N THR A 18 4.67 -8.35 -29.55
CA THR A 18 5.71 -8.82 -28.63
C THR A 18 5.75 -7.84 -27.45
N ALA A 19 5.25 -8.24 -26.28
CA ALA A 19 5.51 -7.51 -25.05
C ALA A 19 6.99 -7.68 -24.70
N THR A 20 7.80 -6.65 -24.90
CA THR A 20 9.16 -6.62 -24.35
C THR A 20 9.05 -6.26 -22.87
N ALA A 21 9.44 -7.16 -21.98
CA ALA A 21 9.56 -6.82 -20.56
C ALA A 21 10.60 -5.71 -20.39
N GLN A 22 10.23 -4.65 -19.68
CA GLN A 22 11.20 -3.64 -19.26
C GLN A 22 12.14 -4.29 -18.23
N SER A 23 13.42 -4.44 -18.59
CA SER A 23 14.45 -5.04 -17.74
C SER A 23 15.39 -4.01 -17.10
N VAL A 24 15.27 -2.74 -17.49
CA VAL A 24 16.10 -1.64 -16.99
C VAL A 24 15.26 -0.69 -16.17
N TRP A 25 15.63 -0.53 -14.91
CA TRP A 25 15.10 0.49 -14.02
C TRP A 25 15.85 1.81 -14.27
N VAL A 26 15.09 2.88 -14.50
CA VAL A 26 15.62 4.24 -14.62
C VAL A 26 15.12 5.04 -13.44
N VAL A 27 16.03 5.73 -12.74
CA VAL A 27 15.66 6.61 -11.63
C VAL A 27 14.86 7.79 -12.18
N ASP A 28 13.66 8.00 -11.65
CA ASP A 28 12.84 9.13 -12.04
C ASP A 28 13.46 10.46 -11.58
N GLN A 29 13.42 11.46 -12.45
CA GLN A 29 14.00 12.79 -12.21
C GLN A 29 13.27 13.59 -11.12
N HIS A 30 12.02 13.25 -10.80
CA HIS A 30 11.22 13.90 -9.77
C HIS A 30 11.53 13.37 -8.36
N ASN A 31 12.42 12.40 -8.23
CA ASN A 31 12.81 11.90 -6.91
C ASN A 31 13.55 12.99 -6.08
N PRO A 32 13.25 13.11 -4.77
CA PRO A 32 12.24 12.35 -4.03
C PRO A 32 10.81 12.85 -4.28
N VAL A 33 9.86 11.93 -4.46
CA VAL A 33 8.44 12.25 -4.69
C VAL A 33 7.63 12.45 -3.40
N ILE A 34 8.15 12.03 -2.24
CA ILE A 34 7.64 12.48 -0.94
C ILE A 34 8.50 13.66 -0.47
N GLY A 35 7.82 14.74 -0.10
CA GLY A 35 8.42 16.02 0.32
C GLY A 35 9.33 15.93 1.55
N PRO A 36 9.92 17.08 1.94
CA PRO A 36 10.80 17.16 3.09
C PRO A 36 10.06 16.77 4.37
N VAL A 37 10.80 16.23 5.33
CA VAL A 37 10.29 15.96 6.68
C VAL A 37 9.93 17.29 7.35
N GLU A 38 8.74 17.34 7.92
CA GLU A 38 8.35 18.41 8.82
C GLU A 38 8.97 18.15 10.20
N PRO A 39 9.77 19.09 10.76
CA PRO A 39 10.32 18.93 12.10
C PRO A 39 9.23 18.73 13.16
N GLY A 40 9.43 17.77 14.06
CA GLY A 40 8.47 17.38 15.09
C GLY A 40 7.34 16.48 14.60
N SER A 41 7.37 16.03 13.34
CA SER A 41 6.41 15.05 12.83
C SER A 41 6.70 13.64 13.34
N TRP A 42 5.66 12.80 13.41
CA TRP A 42 5.72 11.41 13.89
C TRP A 42 6.63 10.48 13.07
N TRP A 43 7.16 10.96 11.94
CA TRP A 43 7.95 10.21 10.96
C TRP A 43 9.28 10.92 10.65
N GLU A 44 9.74 11.78 11.57
CA GLU A 44 10.88 12.65 11.33
C GLU A 44 12.23 11.93 11.25
N SER A 45 12.34 10.78 11.92
CA SER A 45 13.59 10.01 12.04
C SER A 45 13.69 8.91 10.99
N PHE A 46 12.59 8.21 10.71
CA PHE A 46 12.53 7.08 9.80
C PHE A 46 11.31 7.15 8.91
N ARG A 47 11.49 6.82 7.63
CA ARG A 47 10.41 6.61 6.67
C ARG A 47 10.82 5.72 5.51
N TRP A 48 9.94 4.84 5.08
CA TRP A 48 10.09 4.10 3.82
C TRP A 48 8.74 3.64 3.29
N SER A 49 8.68 3.42 1.98
CA SER A 49 7.50 2.91 1.31
C SER A 49 7.24 1.45 1.67
N GLU A 50 5.99 1.11 1.91
CA GLU A 50 5.54 -0.25 2.20
C GLU A 50 4.76 -0.82 1.00
N ALA A 51 3.75 -0.09 0.53
CA ALA A 51 2.94 -0.49 -0.61
C ALA A 51 2.44 0.71 -1.43
N VAL A 52 2.27 0.52 -2.74
CA VAL A 52 1.51 1.43 -3.59
C VAL A 52 0.39 0.64 -4.26
N VAL A 53 -0.85 1.06 -4.08
CA VAL A 53 -2.06 0.41 -4.62
C VAL A 53 -2.80 1.41 -5.49
N ASN A 54 -3.19 1.03 -6.72
CA ASN A 54 -4.05 1.85 -7.55
C ASN A 54 -5.51 1.40 -7.39
N VAL A 55 -6.39 2.34 -7.06
CA VAL A 55 -7.84 2.13 -6.94
C VAL A 55 -8.52 3.21 -7.78
N ASP A 56 -9.20 2.81 -8.85
CA ASP A 56 -9.95 3.69 -9.75
C ASP A 56 -9.17 4.93 -10.24
N GLY A 57 -7.87 4.75 -10.52
CA GLY A 57 -6.99 5.82 -11.02
C GLY A 57 -6.35 6.68 -9.93
N VAL A 58 -6.64 6.42 -8.66
CA VAL A 58 -5.94 7.02 -7.51
C VAL A 58 -4.91 6.03 -6.99
N TYR A 59 -3.66 6.46 -6.89
CA TYR A 59 -2.60 5.74 -6.21
C TYR A 59 -2.65 6.05 -4.72
N HIS A 60 -2.61 5.00 -3.90
CA HIS A 60 -2.52 5.02 -2.45
C HIS A 60 -1.14 4.50 -2.06
N LEU A 61 -0.31 5.35 -1.46
CA LEU A 61 0.98 5.00 -0.91
C LEU A 61 0.84 4.81 0.59
N PHE A 62 1.15 3.60 1.05
CA PHE A 62 1.32 3.27 2.44
C PHE A 62 2.82 3.29 2.77
N PHE A 63 3.17 3.92 3.87
CA PHE A 63 4.56 4.06 4.28
C PHE A 63 4.68 3.87 5.79
N THR A 64 5.80 3.31 6.22
CA THR A 64 6.12 3.28 7.64
C THR A 64 6.82 4.57 8.01
N GLY A 65 6.53 5.09 9.20
CA GLY A 65 7.22 6.25 9.77
C GLY A 65 7.46 6.11 11.27
N SER A 66 8.52 6.75 11.76
CA SER A 66 8.78 6.93 13.19
C SER A 66 9.59 8.20 13.48
N ALA A 67 9.32 8.83 14.62
CA ALA A 67 10.11 9.92 15.19
C ALA A 67 11.17 9.40 16.16
N ALA A 68 11.06 8.14 16.58
CA ALA A 68 11.95 7.53 17.57
C ALA A 68 13.19 6.89 16.93
N THR A 69 13.94 6.14 17.72
CA THR A 69 15.05 5.32 17.23
C THR A 69 14.55 4.11 16.45
N PHE A 70 15.45 3.44 15.73
CA PHE A 70 15.12 2.29 14.90
C PHE A 70 14.32 1.22 15.67
N LEU A 71 13.27 0.67 15.06
CA LEU A 71 12.32 -0.31 15.62
C LEU A 71 11.49 0.15 16.84
N VAL A 72 11.35 1.45 17.07
CA VAL A 72 10.52 2.02 18.16
C VAL A 72 9.42 2.90 17.58
N ASP A 73 8.20 2.79 18.11
CA ASP A 73 7.01 3.57 17.76
C ASP A 73 6.75 3.71 16.25
N HIS A 74 7.03 2.67 15.46
CA HIS A 74 6.74 2.69 14.03
C HIS A 74 5.23 2.57 13.80
N ALA A 75 4.70 3.45 12.96
CA ALA A 75 3.30 3.50 12.57
C ALA A 75 3.17 3.53 11.05
N ILE A 76 1.96 3.25 10.54
CA ILE A 76 1.68 3.31 9.10
C ILE A 76 1.02 4.65 8.78
N GLY A 77 1.58 5.34 7.78
CA GLY A 77 1.02 6.51 7.13
C GLY A 77 0.47 6.20 5.75
N HIS A 78 -0.31 7.14 5.23
CA HIS A 78 -0.99 7.05 3.95
C HIS A 78 -0.88 8.39 3.19
N ALA A 79 -0.74 8.29 1.87
CA ALA A 79 -0.79 9.43 0.97
C ALA A 79 -1.45 9.01 -0.36
N THR A 80 -2.10 9.96 -1.04
CA THR A 80 -2.73 9.70 -2.33
C THR A 80 -2.10 10.51 -3.45
N SER A 81 -2.17 10.01 -4.67
CA SER A 81 -1.71 10.69 -5.88
C SER A 81 -2.51 10.24 -7.09
N VAL A 82 -2.67 11.10 -8.09
CA VAL A 82 -3.26 10.73 -9.39
C VAL A 82 -2.21 10.58 -10.49
N ASP A 83 -0.96 10.94 -10.22
CA ASP A 83 0.14 10.95 -11.19
C ASP A 83 1.40 10.22 -10.69
N SER A 84 1.36 9.63 -9.49
CA SER A 84 2.46 8.96 -8.79
C SER A 84 3.69 9.82 -8.46
N ILE A 85 3.62 11.13 -8.73
CA ILE A 85 4.71 12.09 -8.53
C ILE A 85 4.35 13.09 -7.44
N ASN A 86 3.14 13.65 -7.50
CA ASN A 86 2.63 14.62 -6.53
C ASN A 86 1.75 13.88 -5.53
N TRP A 87 2.23 13.75 -4.29
CA TRP A 87 1.55 13.02 -3.22
C TRP A 87 0.90 13.98 -2.22
N GLN A 88 -0.37 13.75 -1.91
CA GLN A 88 -1.12 14.42 -0.85
C GLN A 88 -1.12 13.53 0.39
N MET A 89 -0.56 14.01 1.49
CA MET A 89 -0.59 13.30 2.77
C MET A 89 -2.01 13.22 3.31
N ASP A 90 -2.36 12.07 3.88
CA ASP A 90 -3.59 11.90 4.64
C ASP A 90 -3.59 12.82 5.88
N PRO A 91 -4.63 13.64 6.10
CA PRO A 91 -4.72 14.49 7.28
C PRO A 91 -4.86 13.70 8.59
N ASN A 92 -5.24 12.42 8.54
CA ASN A 92 -5.34 11.54 9.70
C ASN A 92 -4.03 10.79 10.00
N ASN A 93 -2.95 11.09 9.29
CA ASN A 93 -1.66 10.42 9.53
C ASN A 93 -1.17 10.60 10.98
N PRO A 94 -0.60 9.54 11.59
CA PRO A 94 -0.52 8.17 11.10
C PRO A 94 -1.89 7.47 11.10
N VAL A 95 -2.22 6.77 10.01
CA VAL A 95 -3.51 6.09 9.83
C VAL A 95 -3.63 4.76 10.58
N PHE A 96 -2.51 4.20 11.04
CA PHE A 96 -2.51 2.98 11.84
C PHE A 96 -1.41 3.00 12.90
N VAL A 97 -1.82 2.90 14.17
CA VAL A 97 -0.93 3.01 15.35
C VAL A 97 -1.09 1.80 16.28
N PRO A 98 -0.02 1.37 16.98
CA PRO A 98 -0.02 0.14 17.79
C PRO A 98 -1.14 -0.02 18.84
N ALA A 99 -1.77 1.09 19.26
CA ALA A 99 -2.90 1.06 20.20
C ALA A 99 -4.18 0.38 19.65
N ALA A 100 -4.22 0.03 18.36
CA ALA A 100 -5.41 -0.54 17.70
C ALA A 100 -5.57 -2.08 17.84
N GLU A 101 -4.61 -2.79 18.45
CA GLU A 101 -4.53 -4.28 18.39
C GLU A 101 -5.29 -5.07 19.48
N GLY A 102 -6.18 -4.43 20.23
CA GLY A 102 -6.94 -5.11 21.28
C GLY A 102 -6.04 -5.81 22.32
N ALA A 103 -6.02 -7.15 22.32
CA ALA A 103 -5.23 -7.96 23.27
C ALA A 103 -3.82 -8.31 22.77
N TRP A 104 -3.53 -8.18 21.48
CA TRP A 104 -2.20 -8.45 20.95
C TRP A 104 -1.26 -7.28 21.27
N GLN A 105 -0.19 -7.58 22.01
CA GLN A 105 0.78 -6.57 22.39
C GLN A 105 1.68 -6.25 21.20
N VAL A 106 1.64 -4.99 20.76
CA VAL A 106 2.49 -4.45 19.69
C VAL A 106 2.93 -3.04 20.09
N ASN A 107 4.19 -2.69 19.81
CA ASN A 107 4.71 -1.33 20.01
C ASN A 107 5.33 -0.74 18.73
N SER A 108 5.37 -1.48 17.63
CA SER A 108 5.82 -0.98 16.33
C SER A 108 5.26 -1.83 15.19
N TYR A 109 4.89 -1.16 14.08
CA TYR A 109 4.48 -1.81 12.84
C TYR A 109 5.53 -1.66 11.75
N LEU A 110 5.75 -2.74 11.00
CA LEU A 110 6.80 -2.85 9.99
C LEU A 110 6.31 -3.76 8.85
N SER A 111 6.88 -3.64 7.65
CA SER A 111 6.69 -4.61 6.56
C SER A 111 5.22 -4.79 6.17
N ALA A 112 4.52 -3.70 5.89
CA ALA A 112 3.12 -3.72 5.54
C ALA A 112 2.94 -4.06 4.05
N ALA A 113 2.20 -5.13 3.76
CA ALA A 113 1.73 -5.47 2.43
C ALA A 113 0.25 -5.11 2.32
N VAL A 114 -0.09 -4.23 1.37
CA VAL A 114 -1.47 -3.77 1.15
C VAL A 114 -1.95 -4.13 -0.24
N ILE A 115 -3.19 -4.60 -0.32
CA ILE A 115 -3.93 -4.77 -1.57
C ILE A 115 -5.30 -4.09 -1.46
N HIS A 116 -5.95 -3.87 -2.59
CA HIS A 116 -7.39 -3.60 -2.67
C HIS A 116 -8.06 -4.75 -3.42
N ASP A 117 -9.07 -5.38 -2.83
CA ASP A 117 -9.70 -6.60 -3.39
C ASP A 117 -10.88 -6.32 -4.32
N GLY A 118 -11.15 -5.04 -4.60
CA GLY A 118 -12.32 -4.57 -5.35
C GLY A 118 -13.44 -4.06 -4.45
N SER A 119 -13.36 -4.27 -3.13
CA SER A 119 -14.33 -3.77 -2.15
C SER A 119 -13.69 -2.96 -1.02
N GLU A 120 -12.54 -3.40 -0.51
CA GLU A 120 -11.83 -2.75 0.59
C GLU A 120 -10.31 -2.98 0.47
N PHE A 121 -9.55 -2.17 1.20
CA PHE A 121 -8.14 -2.40 1.44
C PHE A 121 -7.95 -3.50 2.47
N ARG A 122 -6.93 -4.33 2.23
CA ARG A 122 -6.49 -5.41 3.12
C ARG A 122 -5.00 -5.26 3.35
N MET A 123 -4.59 -5.26 4.61
CA MET A 123 -3.20 -5.10 5.01
C MET A 123 -2.76 -6.27 5.88
N TRP A 124 -1.62 -6.87 5.51
CA TRP A 124 -0.84 -7.74 6.38
C TRP A 124 0.41 -6.99 6.80
N TYR A 125 0.74 -7.03 8.08
CA TYR A 125 1.82 -6.21 8.64
C TYR A 125 2.55 -6.96 9.74
N GLY A 126 3.83 -6.67 9.91
CA GLY A 126 4.60 -7.13 11.06
C GLY A 126 4.28 -6.28 12.28
N GLY A 127 3.76 -6.90 13.34
CA GLY A 127 3.72 -6.31 14.68
C GLY A 127 4.93 -6.75 15.48
N LEU A 128 5.69 -5.78 15.97
CA LEU A 128 6.83 -5.98 16.84
C LEU A 128 6.42 -5.73 18.29
N TYR A 129 6.85 -6.61 19.19
CA TYR A 129 6.85 -6.37 20.63
C TYR A 129 8.09 -7.00 21.27
N GLY A 130 8.91 -6.16 21.91
CA GLY A 130 10.24 -6.56 22.36
C GLY A 130 11.09 -7.00 21.18
N GLN A 131 11.41 -8.30 21.10
CA GLN A 131 12.16 -8.90 19.98
C GLN A 131 11.31 -9.84 19.13
N THR A 132 10.01 -9.92 19.41
CA THR A 132 9.08 -10.84 18.76
C THR A 132 8.39 -10.13 17.61
N PHE A 133 8.48 -10.73 16.42
CA PHE A 133 7.77 -10.31 15.23
C PHE A 133 6.67 -11.33 14.88
N GLN A 134 5.44 -10.86 14.76
CA GLN A 134 4.28 -11.65 14.33
C GLN A 134 3.53 -10.91 13.24
N VAL A 135 2.71 -11.61 12.45
CA VAL A 135 1.93 -10.97 11.37
C VAL A 135 0.52 -10.67 11.86
N GLY A 136 0.13 -9.42 11.77
CA GLY A 136 -1.24 -8.96 11.94
C GLY A 136 -1.96 -8.80 10.61
N TYR A 137 -3.28 -8.70 10.70
CA TYR A 137 -4.17 -8.45 9.59
C TYR A 137 -5.17 -7.34 9.94
N ALA A 138 -5.45 -6.44 8.99
CA ALA A 138 -6.41 -5.36 9.14
C ALA A 138 -7.12 -5.06 7.81
N THR A 139 -8.33 -4.50 7.88
CA THR A 139 -9.06 -4.01 6.71
C THR A 139 -9.43 -2.54 6.84
N SER A 140 -9.63 -1.90 5.70
CA SER A 140 -10.03 -0.49 5.63
C SER A 140 -10.88 -0.23 4.39
N PRO A 141 -12.01 0.50 4.50
CA PRO A 141 -12.79 0.87 3.32
C PRO A 141 -12.14 1.98 2.47
N ASP A 142 -11.22 2.75 3.03
CA ASP A 142 -10.69 3.99 2.43
C ASP A 142 -9.16 4.12 2.45
N GLY A 143 -8.46 3.20 3.14
CA GLY A 143 -7.01 3.25 3.37
C GLY A 143 -6.62 4.17 4.53
N SER A 144 -7.56 4.89 5.13
CA SER A 144 -7.34 5.86 6.20
C SER A 144 -7.80 5.35 7.57
N THR A 145 -8.91 4.61 7.59
CA THR A 145 -9.51 4.08 8.82
C THR A 145 -9.39 2.57 8.83
N TRP A 146 -8.57 2.04 9.73
CA TRP A 146 -8.26 0.62 9.78
C TRP A 146 -8.96 -0.09 10.94
N THR A 147 -9.42 -1.31 10.67
CA THR A 147 -9.98 -2.22 11.66
C THR A 147 -9.08 -3.45 11.75
N SER A 148 -8.41 -3.63 12.90
CA SER A 148 -7.61 -4.83 13.16
C SER A 148 -8.50 -6.08 13.24
N HIS A 149 -7.99 -7.18 12.72
CA HIS A 149 -8.69 -8.46 12.81
C HIS A 149 -8.69 -8.96 14.26
N PRO A 150 -9.83 -9.41 14.81
CA PRO A 150 -9.96 -9.77 16.23
C PRO A 150 -9.12 -11.00 16.62
N GLY A 151 -8.69 -11.79 15.63
CA GLY A 151 -7.80 -12.94 15.82
C GLY A 151 -6.33 -12.63 15.57
N ASN A 152 -5.90 -11.37 15.57
CA ASN A 152 -4.48 -11.05 15.47
C ASN A 152 -3.70 -11.56 16.69
N PRO A 153 -2.46 -12.04 16.51
CA PRO A 153 -1.76 -12.18 15.23
C PRO A 153 -2.29 -13.36 14.39
N VAL A 154 -2.29 -13.22 13.06
CA VAL A 154 -2.71 -14.27 12.12
C VAL A 154 -1.58 -15.21 11.69
N LEU A 155 -0.33 -14.90 12.05
CA LEU A 155 0.82 -15.79 11.94
C LEU A 155 1.74 -15.58 13.14
N GLU A 156 2.03 -16.66 13.86
CA GLU A 156 2.92 -16.63 15.03
C GLU A 156 4.37 -17.00 14.69
N VAL A 157 5.27 -16.82 15.67
CA VAL A 157 6.68 -17.23 15.51
C VAL A 157 6.77 -18.76 15.54
N GLY A 158 7.38 -19.33 14.50
CA GLY A 158 7.68 -20.77 14.45
C GLY A 158 6.60 -21.65 13.82
N GLU A 159 5.57 -21.04 13.24
CA GLU A 159 4.63 -21.69 12.31
C GLU A 159 5.21 -21.86 10.90
#